data_AF-A0A968SZV8-F1
#
_entry.id   AF-A0A968SZV8-F1
#
_cell.length_a   1.000
_cell.length_b   1.000
_cell.length_c   1.000
_cell.angle_alpha   90.00
_cell.angle_beta   90.00
_cell.angle_gamma   90.00
#
_symmetry.space_group_name_H-M   'P 1'
#
loop_
_entity.id
_entity.type
_entity.pdbx_description
1 polymer ?
#
loop_
_entity_poly.entity_id
_entity_poly.type
_entity_poly.pdbx_seq_one_letter_code
_entity_poly.pdbx_strand_id
1 'polypeptide(L)'
;MAEKSDAASGWGAQGTALLPFYQAQAFEELGNKAKAEEIYKKMVIQGEELLSAKYHEASNDRSVNIRQARNSDKAEGYFYMGLGLKGSGNSSEASDNFKKVLETAPDFFDLNLIEGF
;
A
#
# COMPACT_ATOMS: atom_id res chain seq x y z
N MET A 1 4.03 -5.97 38.33
CA MET A 1 4.59 -6.20 36.98
C MET A 1 3.44 -6.07 36.00
N ALA A 2 3.52 -5.08 35.10
CA ALA A 2 2.50 -4.88 34.07
C ALA A 2 2.91 -5.68 32.82
N GLU A 3 2.15 -6.74 32.54
CA GLU A 3 2.18 -7.48 31.28
C GLU A 3 1.48 -6.60 30.24
N LYS A 4 2.25 -5.71 29.60
CA LYS A 4 1.77 -4.96 28.45
C LYS A 4 1.88 -5.89 27.25
N SER A 5 0.72 -6.34 26.81
CA SER A 5 0.45 -7.14 25.62
C SER A 5 1.36 -6.78 24.44
N ASP A 6 1.96 -7.80 23.84
CA ASP A 6 2.58 -7.83 22.52
C ASP A 6 1.54 -7.57 21.41
N ALA A 7 0.96 -6.37 21.39
CA ALA A 7 -0.04 -5.95 20.40
C ALA A 7 0.53 -4.95 19.37
N ALA A 8 1.86 -4.88 19.24
CA ALA A 8 2.54 -3.92 18.36
C ALA A 8 3.52 -4.57 17.37
N SER A 9 3.36 -5.86 17.06
CA SER A 9 4.16 -6.54 16.02
C SER A 9 3.45 -6.67 14.67
N GLY A 10 2.26 -6.07 14.51
CA GLY A 10 1.39 -6.27 13.35
C GLY A 10 0.81 -4.98 12.76
N TRP A 11 1.51 -3.85 12.85
CA TRP A 11 1.15 -2.64 12.11
C TRP A 11 2.28 -2.32 11.12
N GLY A 12 2.55 -3.30 10.25
CA GLY A 12 3.27 -3.03 9.01
C GLY A 12 2.38 -2.17 8.10
N ALA A 13 3.02 -1.38 7.24
CA ALA A 13 2.52 -0.60 6.10
C ALA A 13 1.28 -1.11 5.29
N GLN A 14 0.74 -2.28 5.59
CA GLN A 14 -0.46 -2.84 4.97
C GLN A 14 -1.75 -2.19 5.53
N GLY A 15 -1.77 -1.90 6.84
CA GLY A 15 -2.96 -1.33 7.51
C GLY A 15 -3.28 0.10 7.08
N THR A 16 -2.26 0.85 6.65
CA THR A 16 -2.35 2.24 6.18
C THR A 16 -3.10 2.35 4.85
N ALA A 17 -2.89 1.41 3.93
CA ALA A 17 -3.55 1.41 2.61
C ALA A 17 -4.96 0.80 2.63
N LEU A 18 -5.22 -0.17 3.52
CA LEU A 18 -6.53 -0.82 3.61
C LEU A 18 -7.62 0.11 4.19
N LEU A 19 -7.27 0.98 5.14
CA LEU A 19 -8.23 1.90 5.74
C LEU A 19 -8.93 2.82 4.72
N PRO A 20 -8.23 3.58 3.86
CA PRO A 20 -8.88 4.40 2.86
C PRO A 20 -9.64 3.55 1.82
N PHE A 21 -9.16 2.36 1.49
CA PHE A 21 -9.87 1.46 0.58
C PHE A 21 -11.24 1.06 1.11
N TYR A 22 -11.32 0.57 2.36
CA TYR A 22 -12.60 0.21 2.98
C TYR A 22 -13.50 1.43 3.21
N GLN A 23 -12.92 2.59 3.51
CA GLN A 23 -13.67 3.84 3.59
C GLN A 23 -14.34 4.19 2.24
N ALA A 24 -13.61 4.02 1.14
CA ALA A 24 -14.15 4.25 -0.20
C ALA A 24 -15.27 3.27 -0.53
N GLN A 25 -15.09 1.97 -0.25
CA GLN A 25 -16.14 0.97 -0.43
C GLN A 25 -17.40 1.28 0.39
N ALA A 26 -17.24 1.71 1.65
CA ALA A 26 -18.37 2.15 2.46
C ALA A 26 -19.10 3.35 1.84
N PHE A 27 -18.38 4.29 1.21
CA PHE A 27 -19.03 5.37 0.46
C PHE A 27 -19.77 4.88 -0.79
N GLU A 28 -19.27 3.83 -1.46
CA GLU A 28 -20.00 3.21 -2.59
C GLU A 28 -21.31 2.55 -2.12
N GLU A 29 -21.27 1.82 -1.00
CA GLU A 29 -22.45 1.21 -0.39
C GLU A 29 -23.50 2.25 0.03
N LEU A 30 -23.05 3.42 0.50
CA LEU A 30 -23.91 4.56 0.80
C LEU A 30 -24.39 5.33 -0.45
N GLY A 31 -24.04 4.87 -1.65
CA GLY A 31 -24.38 5.49 -2.94
C GLY A 31 -23.55 6.74 -3.28
N ASN A 32 -22.55 7.08 -2.48
CA ASN A 32 -21.69 8.24 -2.68
C ASN A 32 -20.44 7.91 -3.51
N LYS A 33 -20.68 7.56 -4.77
CA LYS A 33 -19.62 7.18 -5.73
C LYS A 33 -18.57 8.27 -5.94
N ALA A 34 -18.96 9.55 -5.85
CA ALA A 34 -18.03 10.66 -6.02
C ALA A 34 -16.96 10.71 -4.92
N LYS A 35 -17.36 10.48 -3.65
CA LYS A 35 -16.41 10.42 -2.53
C LYS A 35 -15.52 9.19 -2.59
N ALA A 36 -16.08 8.04 -2.98
CA ALA A 36 -15.29 6.82 -3.17
C ALA A 36 -14.19 7.04 -4.23
N GLU A 37 -14.56 7.60 -5.38
CA GLU A 37 -13.62 7.90 -6.46
C GLU A 37 -12.55 8.94 -6.07
N GLU A 38 -12.90 9.93 -5.24
CA GLU A 38 -11.91 10.87 -4.69
C GLU A 38 -10.87 10.15 -3.82
N ILE A 39 -11.30 9.20 -3.00
CA ILE A 39 -10.41 8.41 -2.15
C ILE A 39 -9.52 7.51 -3.00
N TYR A 40 -10.09 6.78 -3.97
CA TYR A 40 -9.31 5.93 -4.87
C TYR A 40 -8.23 6.71 -5.63
N LYS A 41 -8.54 7.91 -6.14
CA LYS A 41 -7.55 8.80 -6.75
C LYS A 41 -6.45 9.22 -5.79
N LYS A 42 -6.79 9.58 -4.55
CA LYS A 42 -5.80 9.91 -3.52
C LYS A 42 -4.89 8.73 -3.21
N MET A 43 -5.41 7.51 -3.21
CA MET A 43 -4.60 6.30 -3.02
C MET A 43 -3.59 6.12 -4.17
N VAL A 44 -4.00 6.33 -5.42
CA VAL A 44 -3.07 6.27 -6.57
C VAL A 44 -1.98 7.34 -6.43
N ILE A 45 -2.33 8.58 -6.11
CA ILE A 45 -1.36 9.67 -5.91
C ILE A 45 -0.40 9.35 -4.77
N GLN A 46 -0.87 8.85 -3.63
CA GLN A 46 0.00 8.46 -2.51
C GLN A 46 0.96 7.35 -2.92
N GLY A 47 0.48 6.38 -3.70
CA GLY A 47 1.34 5.33 -4.24
C GLY A 47 2.42 5.88 -5.17
N GLU A 48 2.06 6.80 -6.06
CA GLU A 48 3.02 7.52 -6.92
C GLU A 48 4.01 8.38 -6.11
N GLU A 49 3.57 9.00 -5.02
CA GLU A 49 4.44 9.73 -4.09
C GLU A 49 5.44 8.81 -3.40
N LEU A 50 5.02 7.64 -2.92
CA LEU A 50 5.91 6.62 -2.35
C LEU A 50 6.91 6.06 -3.37
N LEU A 51 6.50 5.92 -4.64
CA LEU A 51 7.38 5.49 -5.73
C LEU A 51 8.33 6.60 -6.20
N SER A 52 7.87 7.85 -6.20
CA SER A 52 8.64 9.02 -6.60
C SER A 52 9.52 9.56 -5.47
N ALA A 53 9.29 9.09 -4.23
CA ALA A 53 9.98 9.48 -3.03
C ALA A 53 11.50 9.29 -3.16
N LYS A 54 12.13 10.39 -3.56
CA LYS A 54 13.52 10.83 -3.41
C LYS A 54 13.99 10.89 -1.94
N TYR A 55 13.56 9.97 -1.07
CA TYR A 55 13.83 10.06 0.37
C TYR A 55 15.15 9.43 0.85
N HIS A 56 16.10 9.15 -0.05
CA HIS A 56 17.51 8.98 0.31
C HIS A 56 18.47 9.43 -0.81
N GLU A 57 18.24 10.58 -1.46
CA GLU A 57 19.29 11.22 -2.28
C GLU A 57 20.48 11.75 -1.45
N ALA A 58 20.49 11.59 -0.12
CA ALA A 58 21.59 12.04 0.75
C ALA A 58 22.49 10.91 1.29
N SER A 59 22.23 9.64 0.98
CA SER A 59 23.03 8.55 1.54
C SER A 59 23.43 7.57 0.45
N ASN A 60 24.65 7.73 -0.08
CA ASN A 60 25.39 6.70 -0.80
C ASN A 60 25.75 5.50 0.11
N ASP A 61 24.90 5.18 1.09
CA ASP A 61 25.10 4.14 2.09
C ASP A 61 24.47 2.84 1.57
N ARG A 62 25.35 1.88 1.28
CA ARG A 62 25.02 0.57 0.71
C ARG A 62 24.54 -0.43 1.76
N SER A 63 24.23 -0.01 2.99
CA SER A 63 23.73 -0.90 4.02
C SER A 63 22.44 -1.62 3.60
N VAL A 64 22.34 -2.90 3.95
CA VAL A 64 21.21 -3.79 3.63
C VAL A 64 19.89 -3.24 4.19
N ASN A 65 19.94 -2.63 5.37
CA ASN A 65 18.76 -2.06 6.05
C ASN A 65 18.08 -0.95 5.22
N ILE A 66 18.87 -0.07 4.59
CA ILE A 66 18.33 1.01 3.75
C ILE A 66 17.76 0.45 2.43
N ARG A 67 18.27 -0.68 1.93
CA ARG A 67 17.70 -1.36 0.76
C ARG A 67 16.35 -1.99 1.09
N GLN A 68 16.26 -2.66 2.24
CA GLN A 68 15.02 -3.29 2.68
C GLN A 68 13.92 -2.25 2.92
N ALA A 69 14.23 -1.15 3.61
CA ALA A 69 13.29 -0.04 3.81
C ALA A 69 12.78 0.53 2.48
N ARG A 70 13.67 0.79 1.51
CA ARG A 70 13.26 1.27 0.17
C ARG A 70 12.39 0.28 -0.59
N ASN A 71 12.63 -1.02 -0.45
CA ASN A 71 11.80 -2.03 -1.08
C ASN A 71 10.42 -2.09 -0.41
N SER A 72 10.36 -1.96 0.92
CA SER A 72 9.11 -1.83 1.67
C SER A 72 8.29 -0.63 1.22
N ASP A 73 8.90 0.56 1.12
CA ASP A 73 8.21 1.78 0.67
C ASP A 73 7.69 1.65 -0.77
N LYS A 74 8.49 1.05 -1.66
CA LYS A 74 8.07 0.79 -3.05
C LYS A 74 6.93 -0.21 -3.13
N ALA A 75 7.01 -1.29 -2.36
CA ALA A 75 5.98 -2.30 -2.30
C ALA A 75 4.67 -1.71 -1.73
N GLU A 76 4.76 -0.85 -0.71
CA GLU A 76 3.62 -0.08 -0.20
C GLU A 76 3.04 0.84 -1.28
N GLY A 77 3.89 1.57 -2.01
CA GLY A 77 3.46 2.42 -3.11
C GLY A 77 2.68 1.66 -4.19
N TYR A 78 3.20 0.51 -4.63
CA TYR A 78 2.48 -0.36 -5.57
C TYR A 78 1.17 -0.90 -5.00
N PHE A 79 1.11 -1.22 -3.71
CA PHE A 79 -0.11 -1.70 -3.06
C PHE A 79 -1.21 -0.62 -3.00
N TYR A 80 -0.84 0.62 -2.66
CA TYR A 80 -1.74 1.78 -2.71
C TYR A 80 -2.31 2.01 -4.10
N MET A 81 -1.45 2.00 -5.14
CA MET A 81 -1.91 2.12 -6.52
C MET A 81 -2.82 0.98 -6.92
N GLY A 82 -2.47 -0.27 -6.56
CA GLY A 82 -3.28 -1.45 -6.85
C GLY A 82 -4.69 -1.35 -6.29
N LEU A 83 -4.83 -0.98 -5.02
CA LEU A 83 -6.13 -0.81 -4.36
C LEU A 83 -6.93 0.36 -4.96
N GLY A 84 -6.30 1.51 -5.20
CA GLY A 84 -6.95 2.67 -5.81
C GLY A 84 -7.45 2.37 -7.23
N LEU A 85 -6.60 1.77 -8.07
CA LEU A 85 -6.95 1.38 -9.43
C LEU A 85 -8.07 0.34 -9.48
N LYS A 86 -8.01 -0.66 -8.57
CA LYS A 86 -9.08 -1.65 -8.44
C LYS A 86 -10.41 -1.01 -8.08
N GLY A 87 -10.41 -0.09 -7.10
CA GLY A 87 -11.58 0.66 -6.70
C GLY A 87 -12.19 1.51 -7.82
N SER A 88 -11.35 2.14 -8.64
CA SER A 88 -11.79 2.92 -9.81
C SER A 88 -12.14 2.05 -11.04
N GLY A 89 -12.09 0.71 -10.95
CA GLY A 89 -12.46 -0.21 -12.02
C GLY A 89 -11.35 -0.56 -13.02
N ASN A 90 -10.11 -0.12 -12.78
CA ASN A 90 -8.94 -0.38 -13.63
C ASN A 90 -8.23 -1.68 -13.22
N SER A 91 -8.97 -2.81 -13.20
CA SER A 91 -8.50 -4.09 -12.64
C SER A 91 -7.24 -4.67 -13.31
N SER A 92 -7.02 -4.38 -14.60
CA SER A 92 -5.80 -4.82 -15.29
C SER A 92 -4.56 -4.14 -14.71
N GLU A 93 -4.59 -2.81 -14.57
CA GLU A 93 -3.48 -2.05 -14.00
C GLU A 93 -3.30 -2.34 -12.51
N ALA A 94 -4.39 -2.60 -11.79
CA ALA A 94 -4.33 -3.05 -10.40
C ALA A 94 -3.55 -4.36 -10.26
N SER A 95 -3.88 -5.35 -11.09
CA SER A 95 -3.21 -6.67 -11.10
C SER A 95 -1.71 -6.54 -11.36
N ASP A 96 -1.31 -5.66 -12.28
CA ASP A 96 0.10 -5.44 -12.57
C ASP A 96 0.84 -4.72 -11.44
N ASN A 97 0.17 -3.83 -10.70
CA ASN A 97 0.74 -3.24 -9.50
C ASN A 97 0.89 -4.26 -8.38
N PHE A 98 -0.09 -5.14 -8.15
CA PHE A 98 0.02 -6.21 -7.15
C PHE A 98 1.15 -7.20 -7.42
N LYS A 99 1.41 -7.54 -8.69
CA LYS A 99 2.60 -8.33 -9.07
C LYS A 99 3.89 -7.62 -8.65
N LYS A 100 4.00 -6.31 -8.88
CA LYS A 100 5.19 -5.54 -8.48
C LYS A 100 5.39 -5.51 -6.97
N VAL A 101 4.33 -5.60 -6.16
CA VAL A 101 4.44 -5.75 -4.70
C VAL A 101 5.24 -7.01 -4.36
N LEU A 102 4.84 -8.15 -4.95
CA LEU A 102 5.49 -9.45 -4.76
C LEU A 102 6.92 -9.48 -5.30
N GLU A 103 7.18 -8.82 -6.43
CA GLU A 103 8.53 -8.72 -7.01
C GLU A 103 9.47 -7.84 -6.17
N THR A 104 8.94 -6.80 -5.53
CA THR A 104 9.75 -5.81 -4.80
C THR A 104 10.08 -6.27 -3.38
N ALA A 105 9.10 -6.83 -2.67
CA ALA A 105 9.25 -7.24 -1.29
C ALA A 105 8.35 -8.45 -0.98
N PRO A 106 8.72 -9.66 -1.43
CA PRO A 106 7.89 -10.87 -1.27
C PRO A 106 7.63 -11.24 0.19
N ASP A 107 8.54 -10.89 1.09
CA ASP A 107 8.41 -11.17 2.54
C ASP A 107 7.67 -10.07 3.30
N PHE A 108 7.37 -8.93 2.65
CA PHE A 108 6.78 -7.76 3.30
C PHE A 108 5.25 -7.75 3.22
N PHE A 109 4.69 -8.44 2.22
CA PHE A 109 3.26 -8.60 2.06
C PHE A 109 2.83 -10.05 2.26
N ASP A 110 1.73 -10.25 2.96
CA ASP A 110 1.09 -11.56 2.98
C ASP A 110 0.53 -11.84 1.57
N LEU A 111 0.99 -12.92 0.94
CA LEU A 111 0.53 -13.33 -0.39
C LEU A 111 -1.00 -13.52 -0.41
N ASN A 112 -1.58 -14.04 0.66
CA ASN A 112 -3.03 -14.26 0.75
C ASN A 112 -3.80 -12.94 0.74
N LEU A 113 -3.19 -11.86 1.26
CA LEU A 113 -3.79 -10.53 1.21
C LEU A 113 -3.84 -10.03 -0.23
N ILE A 114 -2.76 -10.20 -0.98
CA ILE A 114 -2.67 -9.74 -2.38
C ILE A 114 -3.61 -10.56 -3.29
N GLU A 115 -3.66 -11.89 -3.11
CA GLU A 115 -4.56 -12.76 -3.87
C GLU A 115 -6.05 -12.51 -3.57
N GLY A 116 -6.36 -11.89 -2.44
CA GLY A 116 -7.72 -11.50 -2.06
C GLY A 116 -8.31 -10.33 -2.86
N PHE A 117 -7.51 -9.66 -3.71
CA PHE A 117 -7.90 -8.48 -4.48
C PHE A 117 -7.80 -8.72 -5.99
#